data_AF-A0A5N5D3Z1-F1
#
_entry.id   AF-A0A5N5D3Z1-F1
#
_cell.length_a   1.000
_cell.length_b   1.000
_cell.length_c   1.000
_cell.angle_alpha   90.00
_cell.angle_beta   90.00
_cell.angle_gamma   90.00
#
_symmetry.space_group_name_H-M   'P 1'
#
loop_
_entity.id
_entity.type
_entity.pdbx_description
1 polymer ?
#
loop_
_entity_poly.entity_id
_entity_poly.type
_entity_poly.pdbx_seq_one_letter_code
_entity_poly.pdbx_strand_id
1 'polypeptide(L)'
;MLTTIQTSGGNPNAGENCDEYPFASTSDSDKGGQVSKCVISKHNSRQGNIISQYITNTCGGQNCQFIVGFGNPASPGVKYCQAYNDRYNQCTPDGTIFKNGKPDVRPPPAKRDGNSTQVGGLYLMKSGMKVAFGANLDIGTQTKHATPKNATMLALVDDSDDDEGLVEWDFVDDEIVEKLE
;
A
#
# COMPACT_ATOMS: atom_id res chain seq x y z
N MET A 1 28.79 -3.15 -14.71
CA MET A 1 28.52 -2.16 -13.65
C MET A 1 27.04 -1.85 -13.69
N LEU A 2 26.24 -2.40 -12.76
CA LEU A 2 24.87 -1.92 -12.57
C LEU A 2 24.97 -0.63 -11.75
N THR A 3 24.67 0.50 -12.37
CA THR A 3 24.36 1.74 -11.68
C THR A 3 23.05 1.55 -10.94
N THR A 4 23.11 1.44 -9.61
CA THR A 4 21.92 1.51 -8.76
C THR A 4 21.29 2.88 -8.97
N ILE A 5 20.22 2.94 -9.75
CA ILE A 5 19.39 4.14 -9.82
C ILE A 5 18.74 4.23 -8.44
N GLN A 6 19.11 5.24 -7.65
CA GLN A 6 18.48 5.52 -6.37
C GLN A 6 17.06 6.04 -6.66
N THR A 7 16.09 5.12 -6.72
CA THR A 7 14.70 5.39 -7.08
C THR A 7 13.88 5.91 -5.89
N SER A 8 14.34 5.66 -4.67
CA SER A 8 13.72 6.14 -3.42
C SER A 8 14.08 7.60 -3.15
N GLY A 9 13.05 8.40 -2.86
CA GLY A 9 13.19 9.81 -2.51
C GLY A 9 12.61 10.11 -1.13
N GLY A 10 13.15 11.13 -0.46
CA GLY A 10 12.69 11.58 0.84
C GLY A 10 13.83 11.95 1.78
N ASN A 11 13.50 12.65 2.86
CA ASN A 11 14.41 12.96 3.95
C ASN A 11 13.75 12.50 5.26
N PRO A 12 13.95 11.24 5.68
CA PRO A 12 13.26 10.68 6.84
C PRO A 12 13.69 11.42 8.11
N ASN A 13 12.73 11.68 9.00
CA ASN A 13 13.06 12.13 10.35
C ASN A 13 13.61 10.95 11.19
N ALA A 14 14.11 11.25 12.38
CA ALA A 14 14.49 10.20 13.33
C ALA A 14 13.27 9.31 13.64
N GLY A 15 13.41 7.98 13.48
CA GLY A 15 12.32 7.02 13.65
C GLY A 15 11.44 6.81 12.41
N GLU A 16 11.80 7.39 11.26
CA GLU A 16 11.15 7.14 9.97
C GLU A 16 12.06 6.42 8.99
N ASN A 17 11.46 5.61 8.13
CA ASN A 17 12.08 5.03 6.95
C ASN A 17 11.22 5.35 5.73
N CYS A 18 11.85 5.60 4.59
CA CYS A 18 11.13 5.79 3.34
C CYS A 18 10.73 4.43 2.76
N ASP A 19 9.43 4.28 2.54
CA ASP A 19 8.79 3.08 1.98
C ASP A 19 8.39 3.36 0.53
N GLU A 20 8.39 2.32 -0.30
CA GLU A 20 8.13 2.43 -1.73
C GLU A 20 6.99 1.53 -2.20
N TYR A 21 6.20 2.04 -3.14
CA TYR A 21 5.23 1.27 -3.88
C TYR A 21 5.38 1.51 -5.40
N PRO A 22 5.41 0.46 -6.25
CA PRO A 22 5.44 -0.98 -5.90
C PRO A 22 6.64 -1.36 -5.02
N PHE A 23 6.43 -2.33 -4.12
CA PHE A 23 7.45 -2.73 -3.13
C PHE A 23 8.72 -3.22 -3.81
N ALA A 24 9.89 -2.88 -3.24
CA ALA A 24 11.20 -3.26 -3.77
C ALA A 24 11.40 -4.79 -3.92
N SER A 25 10.62 -5.59 -3.19
CA SER A 25 10.61 -7.05 -3.30
C SER A 25 9.82 -7.60 -4.49
N THR A 26 9.21 -6.74 -5.32
CA THR A 26 8.38 -7.13 -6.47
C THR A 26 9.05 -6.79 -7.80
N SER A 27 8.81 -7.59 -8.84
CA SER A 27 9.30 -7.31 -10.20
C SER A 27 8.67 -6.07 -10.84
N ASP A 28 7.56 -5.57 -10.30
CA ASP A 28 6.98 -4.30 -10.73
C ASP A 28 7.87 -3.10 -10.35
N SER A 29 8.71 -3.25 -9.32
CA SER A 29 9.67 -2.22 -8.92
C SER A 29 10.81 -2.08 -9.95
N ASP A 30 11.17 -3.14 -10.67
CA ASP A 30 12.23 -3.10 -11.70
C ASP A 30 11.87 -2.19 -12.89
N LYS A 31 10.58 -1.89 -13.08
CA LYS A 31 10.07 -1.00 -14.14
C LYS A 31 10.36 0.48 -13.87
N GLY A 32 10.77 0.82 -12.64
CA GLY A 32 10.99 2.20 -12.20
C GLY A 32 9.71 3.00 -12.01
N GLY A 33 9.85 4.24 -11.54
CA GLY A 33 8.70 5.12 -11.29
C GLY A 33 7.93 4.80 -10.01
N GLN A 34 8.56 4.09 -9.06
CA GLN A 34 8.03 3.88 -7.73
C GLN A 34 7.71 5.23 -7.08
N VAL A 35 6.62 5.22 -6.32
CA VAL A 35 6.29 6.30 -5.40
C VAL A 35 6.87 5.94 -4.04
N SER A 36 7.49 6.92 -3.38
CA SER A 36 8.12 6.76 -2.08
C SER A 36 7.56 7.77 -1.08
N LYS A 37 7.39 7.36 0.17
CA LYS A 37 6.99 8.23 1.28
C LYS A 37 7.68 7.77 2.56
N CYS A 38 8.22 8.70 3.33
CA CYS A 38 8.78 8.40 4.64
C CYS A 38 7.66 8.21 5.66
N VAL A 39 7.68 7.06 6.30
CA VAL A 39 6.69 6.58 7.27
C VAL A 39 7.41 6.14 8.53
N ILE A 40 6.68 6.04 9.63
CA ILE A 40 7.21 5.52 10.91
C ILE A 40 7.84 4.14 10.65
N SER A 41 9.11 3.96 11.02
CA SER A 41 9.91 2.78 10.67
C SER A 41 9.24 1.48 11.11
N LYS A 42 8.60 1.49 12.28
CA LYS A 42 7.82 0.36 12.81
C LYS A 42 6.71 -0.09 11.86
N HIS A 43 5.92 0.85 11.33
CA HIS A 43 4.83 0.53 10.40
C HIS A 43 5.36 -0.02 9.07
N ASN A 44 6.52 0.45 8.63
CA ASN A 44 7.19 -0.10 7.45
C ASN A 44 7.64 -1.55 7.71
N SER A 45 8.34 -1.80 8.82
CA SER A 45 8.78 -3.13 9.23
C SER A 45 7.61 -4.12 9.35
N ARG A 46 6.49 -3.70 9.95
CA ARG A 46 5.28 -4.51 10.06
C ARG A 46 4.72 -4.90 8.70
N GLN A 47 4.57 -3.94 7.78
CA GLN A 47 4.09 -4.21 6.43
C GLN A 47 5.02 -5.18 5.69
N GLY A 48 6.34 -4.98 5.80
CA GLY A 48 7.34 -5.90 5.26
C GLY A 48 7.21 -7.33 5.81
N ASN A 49 7.02 -7.48 7.12
CA ASN A 49 6.82 -8.78 7.76
C ASN A 49 5.53 -9.47 7.26
N ILE A 50 4.42 -8.74 7.17
CA ILE A 50 3.15 -9.26 6.65
C ILE A 50 3.33 -9.78 5.21
N ILE A 51 3.99 -9.01 4.34
CA ILE A 51 4.20 -9.41 2.93
C ILE A 51 5.10 -10.65 2.86
N SER A 52 6.17 -10.70 3.66
CA SER A 52 7.09 -11.85 3.70
C SER A 52 6.38 -13.13 4.15
N GLN A 53 5.58 -13.05 5.21
CA GLN A 53 4.77 -14.19 5.68
C GLN A 53 3.68 -14.58 4.67
N TYR A 54 3.07 -13.62 3.98
CA TYR A 54 2.09 -13.91 2.93
C TYR A 54 2.71 -14.73 1.79
N ILE A 55 3.87 -14.30 1.29
CA ILE A 55 4.59 -15.01 0.22
C ILE A 55 5.00 -16.41 0.70
N THR A 56 5.47 -16.53 1.94
CA THR A 56 5.86 -17.82 2.53
C THR A 56 4.65 -18.77 2.64
N ASN A 57 3.56 -18.31 3.24
CA ASN A 57 2.40 -19.13 3.58
C ASN A 57 1.50 -19.43 2.37
N THR A 58 1.29 -18.44 1.50
CA THR A 58 0.34 -18.54 0.38
C THR A 58 1.04 -18.98 -0.90
N CYS A 59 2.29 -18.55 -1.12
CA CYS A 59 3.02 -18.84 -2.34
C CYS A 59 4.07 -19.94 -2.16
N GLY A 60 4.15 -20.56 -0.97
CA GLY A 60 5.13 -21.62 -0.66
C GLY A 60 6.57 -21.14 -0.78
N GLY A 61 6.81 -19.84 -0.55
CA GLY A 61 8.11 -19.20 -0.74
C GLY A 61 8.54 -19.08 -2.21
N GLN A 62 7.64 -19.34 -3.17
CA GLN A 62 7.88 -19.18 -4.59
C GLN A 62 7.35 -17.85 -5.10
N ASN A 63 7.80 -17.46 -6.30
CA ASN A 63 7.25 -16.31 -7.00
C ASN A 63 5.77 -16.53 -7.30
N CYS A 64 4.93 -15.56 -6.95
CA CYS A 64 3.50 -15.55 -7.22
C CYS A 64 3.04 -14.15 -7.61
N GLN A 65 1.83 -14.05 -8.15
CA GLN A 65 1.20 -12.79 -8.51
C GLN A 65 0.03 -12.53 -7.57
N PHE A 66 -0.04 -11.31 -7.07
CA PHE A 66 -1.15 -10.85 -6.24
C PHE A 66 -1.35 -9.35 -6.44
N ILE A 67 -2.57 -8.90 -6.18
CA ILE A 67 -2.91 -7.48 -6.17
C ILE A 67 -2.90 -7.04 -4.72
N VAL A 68 -2.22 -5.93 -4.44
CA VAL A 68 -2.17 -5.32 -3.10
C VAL A 68 -3.33 -4.33 -2.98
N GLY A 69 -4.15 -4.53 -1.95
CA GLY A 69 -5.16 -3.56 -1.51
C GLY A 69 -4.72 -2.83 -0.26
N PHE A 70 -5.02 -1.54 -0.17
CA PHE A 70 -4.75 -0.73 1.02
C PHE A 70 -5.99 -0.64 1.88
N GLY A 71 -5.94 -1.29 3.05
CA GLY A 71 -7.07 -1.39 3.99
C GLY A 71 -7.28 -0.13 4.83
N ASN A 72 -8.54 0.07 5.23
CA ASN A 72 -9.04 1.20 6.03
C ASN A 72 -8.60 2.60 5.52
N PRO A 73 -8.71 2.89 4.21
CA PRO A 73 -8.38 4.21 3.67
C PRO A 73 -9.38 5.30 4.09
N ALA A 74 -10.45 4.94 4.82
CA ALA A 74 -11.43 5.87 5.40
C ALA A 74 -11.22 6.10 6.91
N SER A 75 -10.05 5.72 7.45
CA SER A 75 -9.67 6.08 8.82
C SER A 75 -9.74 7.59 9.02
N PRO A 76 -10.06 8.11 10.23
CA PRO A 76 -10.18 9.55 10.45
C PRO A 76 -8.95 10.32 9.95
N GLY A 77 -9.16 11.28 9.04
CA GLY A 77 -8.09 12.07 8.42
C GLY A 77 -7.47 11.46 7.15
N VAL A 78 -7.78 10.20 6.83
CA VAL A 78 -7.38 9.55 5.58
C VAL A 78 -8.52 9.65 4.57
N LYS A 79 -8.19 10.09 3.35
CA LYS A 79 -9.12 10.13 2.22
C LYS A 79 -8.59 9.26 1.11
N TYR A 80 -9.46 8.44 0.53
CA TYR A 80 -9.14 7.78 -0.72
C TYR A 80 -9.08 8.81 -1.84
N CYS A 81 -8.09 8.66 -2.71
CA CYS A 81 -7.74 9.65 -3.72
C CYS A 81 -7.37 8.98 -5.03
N GLN A 82 -8.17 9.21 -6.08
CA GLN A 82 -7.79 8.84 -7.44
C GLN A 82 -6.91 9.94 -8.04
N ALA A 83 -5.59 9.75 -7.89
CA ALA A 83 -4.56 10.73 -8.22
C ALA A 83 -4.67 11.40 -9.60
N TYR A 84 -5.25 10.72 -10.60
CA TYR A 84 -5.35 11.20 -11.98
C TYR A 84 -6.79 11.46 -12.47
N ASN A 85 -7.80 11.26 -11.61
CA ASN A 85 -9.21 11.44 -11.96
C ASN A 85 -9.97 12.32 -10.95
N ASP A 86 -9.22 13.08 -10.15
CA ASP A 86 -9.81 13.99 -9.19
C ASP A 86 -10.27 15.30 -9.86
N ARG A 87 -11.52 15.29 -10.30
CA ARG A 87 -12.21 16.42 -10.93
C ARG A 87 -12.21 17.69 -10.07
N TYR A 88 -12.00 17.58 -8.75
CA TYR A 88 -12.08 18.68 -7.80
C TYR A 88 -10.72 19.06 -7.17
N ASN A 89 -9.63 18.42 -7.58
CA ASN A 89 -8.26 18.70 -7.10
C ASN A 89 -8.11 18.63 -5.56
N GLN A 90 -8.90 17.78 -4.90
CA GLN A 90 -8.86 17.49 -3.47
C GLN A 90 -7.66 16.61 -3.06
N CYS A 91 -7.02 15.96 -4.02
CA CYS A 91 -5.95 14.99 -3.84
C CYS A 91 -4.58 15.58 -4.19
N THR A 92 -4.28 16.75 -3.63
CA THR A 92 -2.98 17.40 -3.78
C THR A 92 -1.96 16.71 -2.86
N PRO A 93 -0.80 16.24 -3.38
CA PRO A 93 0.29 15.76 -2.55
C PRO A 93 0.68 16.80 -1.49
N ASP A 94 0.87 16.37 -0.25
CA ASP A 94 1.34 17.20 0.87
C ASP A 94 2.84 17.56 0.77
N GLY A 95 3.50 17.22 -0.33
CA GLY A 95 4.94 17.40 -0.54
C GLY A 95 5.82 16.32 0.11
N THR A 96 5.23 15.34 0.80
CA THR A 96 5.96 14.23 1.44
C THR A 96 6.07 12.98 0.57
N ILE A 97 5.43 12.99 -0.59
CA ILE A 97 5.44 11.91 -1.57
C ILE A 97 6.50 12.25 -2.62
N PHE A 98 7.35 11.28 -2.97
CA PHE A 98 8.44 11.44 -3.92
C PHE A 98 8.35 10.39 -5.03
N LYS A 99 8.73 10.77 -6.25
CA LYS A 99 8.88 9.89 -7.40
C LYS A 99 10.19 10.19 -8.10
N ASN A 100 11.01 9.16 -8.34
CA ASN A 100 12.35 9.31 -8.94
C ASN A 100 13.22 10.35 -8.21
N GLY A 101 13.22 10.32 -6.88
CA GLY A 101 14.02 11.24 -6.04
C GLY A 101 13.55 12.69 -5.99
N LYS A 102 12.41 13.04 -6.58
CA LYS A 102 11.83 14.40 -6.55
C LYS A 102 10.44 14.38 -5.93
N PRO A 103 9.99 15.47 -5.27
CA PRO A 103 8.61 15.57 -4.82
C PRO A 103 7.65 15.26 -5.98
N ASP A 104 6.66 14.40 -5.72
CA ASP A 104 5.63 14.06 -6.67
C ASP A 104 4.74 15.29 -6.89
N VAL A 105 5.03 16.03 -7.94
CA VAL A 105 4.23 17.18 -8.38
C VAL A 105 3.22 16.64 -9.37
N ARG A 106 2.12 16.07 -8.86
CA ARG A 106 1.01 15.64 -9.73
C ARG A 106 0.48 16.88 -10.46
N PRO A 107 0.41 16.88 -11.80
CA PRO A 107 -0.06 18.05 -12.52
C PRO A 107 -1.51 18.35 -12.10
N PRO A 108 -1.91 19.64 -11.98
CA PRO A 108 -3.33 19.97 -11.88
C PRO A 108 -4.05 19.35 -13.07
N PRO A 109 -5.26 18.80 -12.90
CA PRO A 109 -5.90 17.98 -13.92
C PRO A 109 -5.92 18.76 -15.24
N ALA A 110 -5.21 18.24 -16.25
CA ALA A 110 -5.25 18.79 -17.58
C ALA A 110 -6.71 18.77 -18.03
N LYS A 111 -7.24 19.92 -18.47
CA LYS A 111 -8.55 19.96 -19.12
C LYS A 111 -8.48 19.08 -20.38
N ARG A 112 -9.20 17.96 -20.36
CA ARG A 112 -9.50 17.00 -21.46
C ARG A 112 -8.39 15.95 -21.68
N ASP A 113 -8.66 14.68 -22.00
CA ASP A 113 -9.77 14.03 -22.70
C ASP A 113 -10.33 12.81 -21.92
N GLY A 114 -11.60 12.46 -22.15
CA GLY A 114 -12.35 11.41 -21.44
C GLY A 114 -11.89 9.97 -21.67
N ASN A 115 -10.60 9.70 -21.52
CA ASN A 115 -10.01 8.36 -21.63
C ASN A 115 -9.00 8.04 -20.50
N SER A 116 -9.12 8.69 -19.33
CA SER A 116 -8.49 8.18 -18.12
C SER A 116 -9.25 6.95 -17.68
N THR A 117 -8.83 5.77 -18.16
CA THR A 117 -9.33 4.48 -17.70
C THR A 117 -9.31 4.50 -16.17
N GLN A 118 -10.47 4.38 -15.53
CA GLN A 118 -10.60 4.43 -14.07
C GLN A 118 -9.65 3.36 -13.49
N VAL A 119 -8.55 3.77 -12.86
CA VAL A 119 -7.55 2.84 -12.32
C VAL A 119 -7.97 2.48 -10.90
N GLY A 120 -8.76 1.42 -10.78
CA GLY A 120 -9.21 0.89 -9.50
C GLY A 120 -10.37 1.63 -8.84
N GLY A 121 -10.55 1.36 -7.55
CA GLY A 121 -11.70 1.84 -6.78
C GLY A 121 -11.60 1.57 -5.29
N LEU A 122 -12.57 2.12 -4.56
CA LEU A 122 -12.76 1.85 -3.14
C LEU A 122 -13.87 0.80 -2.98
N TYR A 123 -13.61 -0.23 -2.18
CA TYR A 123 -14.49 -1.38 -2.02
C TYR A 123 -14.82 -1.63 -0.55
N LEU A 124 -16.02 -2.15 -0.29
CA LEU A 124 -16.40 -2.73 0.99
C LEU A 124 -16.20 -4.23 0.93
N MET A 125 -15.50 -4.77 1.93
CA MET A 125 -15.28 -6.19 2.12
C MET A 125 -16.37 -6.78 3.01
N LYS A 126 -16.59 -8.09 2.94
CA LYS A 126 -17.57 -8.82 3.76
C LYS A 126 -17.29 -8.70 5.26
N SER A 127 -16.01 -8.57 5.64
CA SER A 127 -15.58 -8.23 7.01
C SER A 127 -16.01 -6.84 7.48
N GLY A 128 -16.48 -5.96 6.60
CA GLY A 128 -16.75 -4.55 6.86
C GLY A 128 -15.54 -3.64 6.64
N MET A 129 -14.36 -4.19 6.33
CA MET A 129 -13.20 -3.39 5.94
C MET A 129 -13.47 -2.61 4.66
N LYS A 130 -13.00 -1.36 4.60
CA LYS A 130 -12.92 -0.63 3.35
C LYS A 130 -11.53 -0.82 2.76
N VAL A 131 -11.41 -1.12 1.48
CA VAL A 131 -10.11 -1.40 0.85
C VAL A 131 -10.02 -0.68 -0.49
N ALA A 132 -8.93 0.04 -0.69
CA ALA A 132 -8.61 0.67 -1.96
C ALA A 132 -7.73 -0.27 -2.80
N PHE A 133 -8.18 -0.57 -4.02
CA PHE A 133 -7.40 -1.34 -4.99
C PHE A 133 -7.01 -0.46 -6.17
N GLY A 134 -5.81 -0.69 -6.73
CA GLY A 134 -5.35 -0.06 -7.97
C GLY A 134 -5.92 -0.72 -9.24
N ALA A 135 -6.73 -1.77 -9.10
CA ALA A 135 -7.40 -2.48 -10.19
C ALA A 135 -8.91 -2.48 -9.98
N ASN A 136 -9.68 -2.46 -11.07
CA ASN A 136 -11.13 -2.68 -10.97
C ASN A 136 -11.36 -4.16 -10.74
N LEU A 137 -11.97 -4.48 -9.60
CA LEU A 137 -12.32 -5.84 -9.20
C LEU A 137 -13.85 -5.99 -9.20
N ASP A 138 -14.29 -7.22 -9.50
CA ASP A 138 -15.70 -7.58 -9.50
C ASP A 138 -16.20 -7.89 -8.09
N ILE A 139 -17.49 -7.67 -7.84
CA ILE A 139 -18.16 -8.13 -6.63
C ILE A 139 -18.06 -9.66 -6.56
N GLY A 140 -17.78 -10.21 -5.38
CA GLY A 140 -17.53 -11.63 -5.16
C GLY A 140 -16.06 -12.05 -5.34
N THR A 141 -15.18 -11.13 -5.76
CA THR A 141 -13.73 -11.40 -5.81
C THR A 141 -13.23 -11.79 -4.43
N GLN A 142 -12.61 -12.97 -4.33
CA GLN A 142 -11.98 -13.47 -3.12
C GLN A 142 -10.67 -12.73 -2.87
N THR A 143 -10.43 -12.39 -1.61
CA THR A 143 -9.27 -11.66 -1.14
C THR A 143 -8.78 -12.29 0.15
N LYS A 144 -7.59 -11.90 0.58
CA LYS A 144 -7.06 -12.25 1.90
C LYS A 144 -6.67 -10.99 2.64
N HIS A 145 -6.99 -10.92 3.93
CA HIS A 145 -6.48 -9.87 4.80
C HIS A 145 -5.65 -10.48 5.94
N ALA A 146 -4.65 -9.74 6.39
CA ALA A 146 -3.78 -10.17 7.49
C ALA A 146 -4.44 -9.87 8.84
N THR A 147 -4.43 -10.85 9.74
CA THR A 147 -4.81 -10.70 11.15
C THR A 147 -3.69 -11.24 12.05
N PRO A 148 -3.37 -10.60 13.18
CA PRO A 148 -2.35 -11.12 14.07
C PRO A 148 -2.84 -12.40 14.73
N LYS A 149 -2.05 -13.48 14.71
CA LYS A 149 -2.37 -14.73 15.43
C LYS A 149 -2.50 -14.51 16.94
N ASN A 150 -1.72 -13.56 17.47
CA ASN A 150 -1.72 -13.21 18.87
C ASN A 150 -1.79 -11.69 19.03
N ALA A 151 -2.99 -11.19 19.33
CA ALA A 151 -3.24 -9.76 19.54
C ALA A 151 -2.44 -9.18 20.73
N THR A 152 -2.15 -9.98 21.75
CA THR A 152 -1.32 -9.57 22.89
C THR A 152 0.14 -9.39 22.47
N MET A 153 0.66 -10.25 21.59
CA MET A 153 2.01 -10.06 21.03
C MET A 153 2.08 -8.80 20.17
N LEU A 154 1.06 -8.52 19.36
CA LEU A 154 1.00 -7.27 18.60
C LEU A 154 1.03 -6.04 19.53
N ALA A 155 0.25 -6.06 20.62
CA ALA A 155 0.23 -4.97 21.60
C ALA A 155 1.57 -4.80 22.34
N LEU A 156 2.24 -5.90 22.68
CA LEU A 156 3.56 -5.85 23.33
C LEU A 156 4.63 -5.27 22.41
N VAL A 157 4.64 -5.70 21.15
CA VAL A 157 5.56 -5.16 20.14
C VAL A 157 5.22 -3.70 19.82
N ASP A 158 3.95 -3.29 19.92
CA ASP A 158 3.52 -1.89 19.81
C ASP A 158 4.21 -0.96 20.81
N ASP A 159 4.58 -1.47 22.00
CA ASP A 159 5.19 -0.69 23.07
C ASP A 159 6.74 -0.67 23.05
N SER A 160 7.42 -1.66 22.45
CA SER A 160 8.89 -1.79 22.54
C SER A 160 9.70 -1.64 21.25
N ASP A 161 9.07 -1.61 20.07
CA ASP A 161 9.70 -1.58 18.72
C ASP A 161 10.63 -2.77 18.38
N ASP A 162 11.20 -3.41 19.39
CA ASP A 162 11.84 -4.72 19.30
C ASP A 162 10.74 -5.78 19.09
N ASP A 163 10.99 -6.73 18.17
CA ASP A 163 10.19 -7.94 17.92
C ASP A 163 9.02 -7.89 16.90
N GLU A 164 8.93 -6.89 16.01
CA GLU A 164 7.96 -6.92 14.88
C GLU A 164 8.08 -8.19 14.02
N GLY A 165 9.29 -8.75 13.91
CA GLY A 165 9.53 -10.02 13.21
C GLY A 165 9.00 -11.26 13.91
N LEU A 166 8.63 -11.17 15.19
CA LEU A 166 8.06 -12.28 15.96
C LEU A 166 6.52 -12.33 15.88
N VAL A 167 5.89 -11.29 15.33
CA VAL A 167 4.44 -11.30 15.13
C VAL A 167 4.12 -12.23 13.97
N GLU A 168 3.42 -13.32 14.26
CA GLU A 168 2.85 -14.20 13.25
C GLU A 168 1.47 -13.69 12.77
N TRP A 169 1.26 -13.75 11.46
CA TRP A 169 0.04 -13.30 10.80
C TRP A 169 -0.72 -14.46 10.17
N ASP A 170 -2.03 -14.49 10.40
CA ASP A 170 -2.98 -15.31 9.66
C ASP A 170 -3.54 -14.54 8.47
N PHE A 171 -3.76 -15.23 7.35
CA PHE A 171 -4.32 -14.66 6.12
C PHE A 171 -5.73 -15.21 5.89
N VAL A 172 -6.70 -14.46 6.40
CA VAL A 172 -8.11 -14.85 6.42
C VAL A 172 -8.77 -14.50 5.10
N ASP A 173 -9.57 -15.43 4.57
CA ASP A 173 -10.37 -15.20 3.37
C ASP A 173 -11.45 -14.14 3.62
N ASP A 174 -11.61 -13.26 2.64
CA ASP A 174 -12.59 -12.19 2.63
C ASP A 174 -13.07 -11.95 1.20
N GLU A 175 -14.12 -11.17 1.03
CA GLU A 175 -14.79 -11.03 -0.27
C GLU A 175 -15.25 -9.59 -0.49
N ILE A 176 -15.13 -9.10 -1.73
CA ILE A 176 -15.70 -7.81 -2.12
C ILE A 176 -17.22 -7.92 -2.17
N VAL A 177 -17.93 -7.13 -1.37
CA VAL A 177 -19.40 -7.10 -1.35
C VAL A 177 -19.99 -5.86 -2.02
N GLU A 178 -19.24 -4.77 -2.11
CA GLU A 178 -19.71 -3.52 -2.71
C GLU A 178 -18.54 -2.70 -3.28
N LYS A 179 -18.77 -2.00 -4.40
CA LYS A 179 -17.90 -0.92 -4.88
C LYS A 179 -18.49 0.41 -4.40
N LEU A 180 -17.70 1.17 -3.65
CA LEU A 180 -18.13 2.43 -3.02
C LEU A 180 -17.89 3.64 -3.94
N GLU A 181 -16.82 3.62 -4.75
CA GLU A 181 -16.42 4.68 -5.69
C GLU A 181 -15.71 4.12 -6.94
#